data_AF-A0A8C5E7J5-F1
#
_entry.id   AF-A0A8C5E7J5-F1
#
_cell.length_a   1.000
_cell.length_b   1.000
_cell.length_c   1.000
_cell.angle_alpha   90.00
_cell.angle_beta   90.00
_cell.angle_gamma   90.00
#
_symmetry.space_group_name_H-M   'P 1'
#
loop_
_entity.id
_entity.type
_entity.pdbx_description
1 polymer ?
#
loop_
_entity_poly.entity_id
_entity_poly.type
_entity_poly.pdbx_seq_one_letter_code
_entity_poly.pdbx_strand_id
1 'polypeptide(L)'
;MKILFGFTCPGDQRGSLSRPTKDALFQSTCQLCRESHKTQVWLYFLVLSLLSTSTCVTSTPEIADLQTCVKKLRDLIEKSDAMLYAPSLNEVEVNCKNMSLKCYLLELIMVAEEEAVPDNRTACIFHFNETLSTEDGCPPCEAYSFENITTFLNRLNNLLEAMATRQQT
;
A
#
# COMPACT_ATOMS: atom_id res chain seq x y z
N MET A 1 -8.82 35.80 7.83
CA MET A 1 -10.08 35.97 7.08
C MET A 1 -10.87 34.67 7.21
N LYS A 2 -11.82 34.62 8.16
CA LYS A 2 -12.69 33.47 8.43
C LYS A 2 -14.01 33.74 7.70
N ILE A 3 -14.39 32.88 6.76
CA ILE A 3 -15.69 32.98 6.08
C ILE A 3 -16.58 31.90 6.67
N LEU A 4 -17.47 32.32 7.57
CA LEU A 4 -18.57 31.53 8.11
C LEU A 4 -19.66 31.42 7.05
N PHE A 5 -19.98 30.19 6.63
CA PHE A 5 -21.17 29.89 5.84
C PHE A 5 -22.41 29.98 6.74
N GLY A 6 -23.19 31.05 6.58
CA GLY A 6 -24.53 31.18 7.16
C GLY A 6 -25.60 30.88 6.11
N PHE A 7 -25.98 29.62 5.95
CA PHE A 7 -27.24 29.29 5.28
C PHE A 7 -28.40 29.60 6.22
N THR A 8 -29.04 30.74 6.02
CA THR A 8 -30.26 31.09 6.73
C THR A 8 -31.38 31.22 5.71
N CYS A 9 -32.31 30.26 5.70
CA CYS A 9 -33.57 30.36 4.97
C CYS A 9 -34.48 31.40 5.68
N PRO A 10 -35.06 32.39 4.99
CA PRO A 10 -35.98 33.32 5.62
C PRO A 10 -37.38 32.68 5.73
N GLY A 11 -37.79 32.39 6.95
CA GLY A 11 -39.17 32.03 7.30
C GLY A 11 -39.86 33.16 8.05
N ASP A 12 -40.97 33.62 7.48
CA ASP A 12 -42.16 34.23 8.09
C ASP A 12 -42.04 35.59 8.83
N GLN A 13 -42.54 36.65 8.20
CA GLN A 13 -43.27 37.71 8.90
C GLN A 13 -44.48 38.19 8.07
N ARG A 14 -45.66 38.06 8.69
CA ARG A 14 -46.95 38.64 8.28
C ARG A 14 -46.87 40.14 8.03
N GLY A 15 -47.41 40.60 6.90
CA GLY A 15 -47.69 42.02 6.67
C GLY A 15 -48.27 42.31 5.28
N SER A 16 -49.60 42.33 5.20
CA SER A 16 -50.46 43.12 4.29
C SER A 16 -50.17 43.22 2.77
N LEU A 17 -51.24 42.89 2.01
CA LEU A 17 -51.75 43.56 0.80
C LEU A 17 -51.28 43.07 -0.60
N SER A 18 -52.27 42.58 -1.36
CA SER A 18 -52.39 42.51 -2.84
C SER A 18 -51.90 41.25 -3.61
N ARG A 19 -52.89 40.52 -4.17
CA ARG A 19 -52.81 39.54 -5.29
C ARG A 19 -52.70 40.31 -6.63
N PRO A 20 -51.97 39.91 -7.71
CA PRO A 20 -52.18 38.70 -8.56
C PRO A 20 -50.86 38.08 -9.11
N THR A 21 -50.73 36.94 -9.80
CA THR A 21 -51.60 35.92 -10.42
C THR A 21 -50.77 34.62 -10.43
N LYS A 22 -51.31 33.54 -9.85
CA LYS A 22 -50.86 32.15 -10.06
C LYS A 22 -51.30 31.81 -11.49
N ASP A 23 -50.45 31.38 -12.42
CA ASP A 23 -50.38 29.95 -12.77
C ASP A 23 -49.28 29.65 -13.83
N ALA A 24 -48.46 30.64 -14.24
CA ALA A 24 -47.46 30.42 -15.31
C ALA A 24 -46.04 30.11 -14.79
N LEU A 25 -45.72 30.46 -13.55
CA LEU A 25 -44.35 30.31 -13.00
C LEU A 25 -44.07 28.93 -12.38
N PHE A 26 -45.12 28.18 -12.06
CA PHE A 26 -44.99 26.94 -11.28
C PHE A 26 -44.69 25.70 -12.15
N GLN A 27 -45.05 25.74 -13.43
CA GLN A 27 -44.89 24.58 -14.33
C GLN A 27 -43.46 24.45 -14.89
N SER A 28 -42.76 25.57 -15.16
CA SER A 28 -41.38 25.58 -15.66
C SER A 28 -40.37 25.13 -14.59
N THR A 29 -40.63 25.46 -13.33
CA THR A 29 -39.76 25.09 -12.20
C THR A 29 -39.79 23.58 -11.91
N CYS A 30 -40.91 22.90 -12.21
CA CYS A 30 -41.08 21.47 -11.96
C CYS A 30 -40.32 20.59 -12.99
N GLN A 31 -40.18 21.05 -14.24
CA GLN A 31 -39.35 20.36 -15.24
C GLN A 31 -37.86 20.46 -14.91
N LEU A 32 -37.39 21.62 -14.44
CA LEU A 32 -35.98 21.85 -14.08
C LEU A 32 -35.53 21.00 -12.87
N CYS A 33 -36.41 20.86 -11.86
CA CYS A 33 -36.15 19.99 -10.70
C CYS A 33 -36.12 18.49 -11.07
N ARG A 34 -36.98 18.06 -12.01
CA ARG A 34 -37.03 16.66 -12.47
C ARG A 34 -35.79 16.29 -13.30
N GLU A 35 -35.27 17.22 -14.09
CA GLU A 35 -34.04 17.03 -14.87
C GLU A 35 -32.80 17.00 -13.98
N SER A 36 -32.73 17.88 -12.98
CA SER A 36 -31.64 17.91 -12.00
C SER A 36 -31.55 16.61 -11.20
N HIS A 37 -32.68 16.03 -10.79
CA HIS A 37 -32.68 14.74 -10.07
C HIS A 37 -32.20 13.58 -10.97
N LYS A 38 -32.43 13.63 -12.29
CA LYS A 38 -32.02 12.58 -13.23
C LYS A 38 -30.51 12.61 -13.50
N THR A 39 -29.90 13.80 -13.58
CA THR A 39 -28.46 13.96 -13.75
C THR A 39 -27.70 13.69 -12.46
N GLN A 40 -28.26 14.04 -11.29
CA GLN A 40 -27.68 13.74 -9.98
C GLN A 40 -27.57 12.23 -9.75
N VAL A 41 -28.64 11.47 -10.02
CA VAL A 41 -28.65 10.01 -9.86
C VAL A 41 -27.59 9.36 -10.77
N TRP A 42 -27.46 9.84 -12.02
CA TRP A 42 -26.43 9.36 -12.95
C TRP A 42 -25.01 9.62 -12.47
N LEU A 43 -24.75 10.79 -11.88
CA LEU A 43 -23.44 11.11 -11.27
C LEU A 43 -23.15 10.21 -10.07
N TYR A 44 -24.14 9.94 -9.22
CA TYR A 44 -23.97 8.99 -8.10
C TYR A 44 -23.65 7.59 -8.60
N PHE A 45 -24.36 7.08 -9.61
CA PHE A 45 -24.04 5.78 -10.22
C PHE A 45 -22.64 5.75 -10.82
N LEU A 46 -22.21 6.80 -11.52
CA LEU A 46 -20.87 6.89 -12.11
C LEU A 46 -19.77 6.90 -11.03
N VAL A 47 -19.96 7.69 -9.97
CA VAL A 47 -19.03 7.76 -8.83
C VAL A 47 -18.98 6.43 -8.08
N LEU A 48 -20.14 5.80 -7.82
CA LEU A 48 -20.22 4.46 -7.20
C LEU A 48 -19.57 3.38 -8.08
N SER A 49 -19.72 3.44 -9.40
CA SER A 49 -19.05 2.51 -10.33
C SER A 49 -17.53 2.68 -10.30
N LEU A 50 -17.02 3.93 -10.26
CA LEU A 50 -15.59 4.22 -10.16
C LEU A 50 -14.99 3.82 -8.81
N LEU A 51 -15.74 4.01 -7.71
CA LEU A 51 -15.37 3.55 -6.38
C LEU A 51 -15.39 2.01 -6.28
N SER A 52 -16.31 1.35 -6.99
CA SER A 52 -16.41 -0.11 -7.02
C SER A 52 -15.27 -0.77 -7.82
N THR A 53 -14.69 -0.05 -8.78
CA THR A 53 -13.49 -0.50 -9.51
C THR A 53 -12.18 -0.10 -8.83
N SER A 54 -12.23 0.66 -7.73
CA SER A 54 -11.05 0.95 -6.90
C SER A 54 -10.70 -0.23 -6.00
N THR A 55 -10.65 -1.44 -6.57
CA THR A 55 -9.82 -2.49 -5.97
C THR A 55 -8.38 -2.02 -6.11
N CYS A 56 -7.82 -1.49 -5.02
CA CYS A 56 -6.38 -1.36 -4.91
C CYS A 56 -5.83 -2.76 -5.18
N VAL A 57 -5.23 -2.95 -6.35
CA VAL A 57 -4.33 -4.08 -6.57
C VAL A 57 -3.29 -3.91 -5.50
N THR A 58 -3.39 -4.71 -4.44
CA THR A 58 -2.30 -4.90 -3.49
C THR A 58 -1.22 -5.54 -4.35
N SER A 59 -0.32 -4.71 -4.87
CA SER A 59 0.83 -5.18 -5.62
C SER A 59 1.64 -5.99 -4.64
N THR A 60 1.44 -7.30 -4.64
CA THR A 60 2.38 -8.22 -4.00
C THR A 60 3.75 -7.78 -4.48
N PRO A 61 4.67 -7.41 -3.58
CA PRO A 61 5.98 -6.94 -3.99
C PRO A 61 6.56 -7.95 -4.98
N GLU A 62 6.82 -7.51 -6.21
CA GLU A 62 7.20 -8.43 -7.27
C GLU A 62 8.56 -9.02 -6.86
N ILE A 63 8.61 -10.32 -6.59
CA ILE A 63 9.82 -10.97 -6.08
C ILE A 63 11.02 -10.69 -7.00
N ALA A 64 10.77 -10.50 -8.30
CA ALA A 64 11.76 -10.08 -9.29
C ALA A 64 12.37 -8.70 -9.01
N ASP A 65 11.59 -7.73 -8.54
CA ASP A 65 12.07 -6.41 -8.16
C ASP A 65 12.96 -6.49 -6.92
N LEU A 66 12.57 -7.30 -5.94
CA LEU A 66 13.39 -7.54 -4.74
C LEU A 66 14.70 -8.24 -5.10
N GLN A 67 14.67 -9.26 -5.96
CA GLN A 67 15.88 -9.91 -6.47
C GLN A 67 16.81 -8.91 -7.16
N THR A 68 16.26 -7.98 -7.94
CA THR A 68 17.03 -6.91 -8.59
C THR A 68 17.63 -5.94 -7.57
N CYS A 69 16.89 -5.61 -6.51
CA CYS A 69 17.36 -4.78 -5.40
C CYS A 69 18.54 -5.45 -4.67
N VAL A 70 18.39 -6.71 -4.26
CA VAL A 70 19.43 -7.48 -3.57
C VAL A 70 20.69 -7.62 -4.44
N LYS A 71 20.54 -7.86 -5.75
CA LYS A 71 21.68 -7.92 -6.68
C LYS A 71 22.47 -6.61 -6.74
N LYS A 72 21.81 -5.45 -6.70
CA LYS A 72 22.48 -4.14 -6.69
C LYS A 72 23.19 -3.87 -5.37
N LEU A 73 22.63 -4.37 -4.27
CA LEU A 73 23.21 -4.20 -2.93
C LEU A 73 24.41 -5.12 -2.71
N ARG A 74 24.41 -6.34 -3.29
CA ARG A 74 25.47 -7.34 -3.11
C ARG A 74 26.88 -6.76 -3.27
N ASP A 75 27.16 -6.07 -4.37
CA ASP A 75 28.51 -5.60 -4.67
C ASP A 75 29.00 -4.53 -3.65
N LEU A 76 28.09 -3.98 -2.84
CA LEU A 76 28.38 -3.00 -1.79
C LEU A 76 28.63 -3.64 -0.42
N ILE A 77 28.14 -4.86 -0.19
CA ILE A 77 28.20 -5.55 1.10
C ILE A 77 28.99 -6.87 1.05
N GLU A 78 29.36 -7.37 -0.13
CA GLU A 78 30.01 -8.67 -0.32
C GLU A 78 31.35 -8.83 0.43
N LYS A 79 31.99 -7.70 0.78
CA LYS A 79 33.27 -7.68 1.51
C LYS A 79 33.10 -7.57 3.02
N SER A 80 31.88 -7.41 3.49
CA SER A 80 31.59 -7.31 4.91
C SER A 80 31.98 -8.61 5.62
N ASP A 81 32.59 -8.48 6.79
CA ASP A 81 32.84 -9.59 7.70
C ASP A 81 31.67 -9.84 8.66
N ALA A 82 30.56 -9.11 8.47
CA ALA A 82 29.32 -9.31 9.18
C ALA A 82 28.87 -10.77 9.10
N MET A 83 28.42 -11.24 10.25
CA MET A 83 27.71 -12.49 10.39
C MET A 83 26.24 -12.12 10.60
N LEU A 84 25.32 -12.83 9.97
CA LEU A 84 23.91 -12.42 9.84
C LEU A 84 22.99 -13.62 10.05
N TYR A 85 21.81 -13.40 10.62
CA TYR A 85 20.82 -14.47 10.77
C TYR A 85 20.31 -14.92 9.40
N ALA A 86 20.53 -16.20 9.07
CA ALA A 86 20.31 -16.72 7.71
C ALA A 86 19.42 -17.96 7.70
N PRO A 87 18.08 -17.82 7.80
CA PRO A 87 17.14 -18.93 7.76
C PRO A 87 17.40 -19.87 6.56
N SER A 88 17.67 -21.16 6.79
CA SER A 88 17.80 -22.10 5.68
C SER A 88 16.44 -22.52 5.15
N LEU A 89 16.33 -22.84 3.86
CA LEU A 89 15.05 -23.20 3.24
C LEU A 89 14.38 -24.43 3.91
N ASN A 90 15.17 -25.29 4.55
CA ASN A 90 14.68 -26.49 5.25
C ASN A 90 14.13 -26.19 6.66
N GLU A 91 14.55 -25.08 7.26
CA GLU A 91 14.08 -24.62 8.58
C GLU A 91 12.85 -23.70 8.45
N VAL A 92 12.61 -23.15 7.27
CA VAL A 92 11.48 -22.25 7.00
C VAL A 92 10.21 -23.05 6.71
N GLU A 93 9.25 -22.94 7.62
CA GLU A 93 7.91 -23.49 7.41
C GLU A 93 7.19 -22.80 6.24
N VAL A 94 6.25 -23.51 5.62
CA VAL A 94 5.55 -23.09 4.40
C VAL A 94 4.82 -21.75 4.57
N ASN A 95 4.29 -21.50 5.76
CA ASN A 95 3.55 -20.33 6.23
C ASN A 95 4.42 -19.31 6.97
N CYS A 96 5.75 -19.44 6.90
CA CYS A 96 6.70 -18.52 7.52
C CYS A 96 7.67 -17.90 6.52
N LYS A 97 7.36 -17.96 5.22
CA LYS A 97 8.24 -17.46 4.16
C LYS A 97 8.34 -15.93 4.18
N ASN A 98 7.25 -15.22 4.43
CA ASN A 98 7.27 -13.76 4.49
C ASN A 98 7.96 -13.30 5.77
N MET A 99 7.72 -13.97 6.90
CA MET A 99 8.45 -13.67 8.14
C MET A 99 9.95 -13.95 7.99
N SER A 100 10.33 -15.06 7.35
CA SER A 100 11.74 -15.37 7.08
C SER A 100 12.37 -14.38 6.12
N LEU A 101 11.66 -13.96 5.08
CA LEU A 101 12.13 -12.91 4.17
C LEU A 101 12.30 -11.57 4.91
N LYS A 102 11.39 -11.24 5.83
CA LYS A 102 11.51 -10.05 6.67
C LYS A 102 12.79 -10.08 7.51
N CYS A 103 13.15 -11.23 8.08
CA CYS A 103 14.43 -11.40 8.76
C CYS A 103 15.61 -11.08 7.83
N TYR A 104 15.63 -11.62 6.62
CA TYR A 104 16.66 -11.28 5.64
C TYR A 104 16.74 -9.78 5.33
N LEU A 105 15.62 -9.07 5.23
CA LEU A 105 15.63 -7.63 4.97
C LEU A 105 16.16 -6.82 6.15
N LEU A 106 15.86 -7.22 7.39
CA LEU A 106 16.40 -6.59 8.59
C LEU A 106 17.92 -6.76 8.66
N GLU A 107 18.42 -7.97 8.40
CA GLU A 107 19.85 -8.24 8.35
C GLU A 107 20.55 -7.47 7.21
N LEU A 108 19.89 -7.32 6.05
CA LEU A 108 20.39 -6.49 4.95
C LEU A 108 20.46 -5.01 5.31
N ILE A 109 19.50 -4.49 6.08
CA ILE A 109 19.53 -3.11 6.58
C ILE A 109 20.72 -2.95 7.54
N MET A 110 20.87 -3.88 8.49
CA MET A 110 21.99 -3.89 9.45
C MET A 110 23.36 -3.83 8.74
N VAL A 111 23.65 -4.78 7.85
CA VAL A 111 24.95 -4.81 7.15
C VAL A 111 25.15 -3.60 6.25
N ALA A 112 24.07 -3.06 5.65
CA ALA A 112 24.18 -1.86 4.83
C ALA A 112 24.49 -0.61 5.67
N GLU A 113 23.98 -0.52 6.90
CA GLU A 113 24.34 0.53 7.85
C GLU A 113 25.80 0.39 8.31
N GLU A 114 26.26 -0.82 8.63
CA GLU A 114 27.65 -1.10 9.02
C GLU A 114 28.66 -0.75 7.92
N GLU A 115 28.36 -1.11 6.67
CA GLU A 115 29.19 -0.79 5.50
C GLU A 115 28.99 0.66 4.98
N ALA A 116 28.20 1.48 5.69
CA ALA A 116 27.88 2.86 5.32
C ALA A 116 27.37 3.00 3.87
N VAL A 117 26.53 2.06 3.43
CA VAL A 117 25.91 2.07 2.12
C VAL A 117 24.94 3.26 2.03
N PRO A 118 25.00 4.08 0.96
CA PRO A 118 24.11 5.24 0.83
C PRO A 118 22.62 4.87 0.81
N ASP A 119 21.78 5.66 1.49
CA ASP A 119 20.32 5.43 1.60
C ASP A 119 19.61 5.20 0.26
N ASN A 120 20.03 5.89 -0.80
CA ASN A 120 19.43 5.70 -2.12
C ASN A 120 19.68 4.31 -2.73
N ARG A 121 20.69 3.58 -2.24
CA ARG A 121 20.99 2.20 -2.62
C ARG A 121 20.21 1.19 -1.79
N THR A 122 19.81 1.54 -0.57
CA THR A 122 19.06 0.67 0.36
C THR A 122 17.56 0.95 0.37
N ALA A 123 17.09 2.07 -0.20
CA ALA A 123 15.69 2.48 -0.20
C ALA A 123 14.70 1.39 -0.65
N CYS A 124 15.09 0.56 -1.63
CA CYS A 124 14.24 -0.57 -2.04
C CYS A 124 14.10 -1.64 -0.94
N ILE A 125 15.16 -1.96 -0.19
CA ILE A 125 15.11 -2.91 0.94
C ILE A 125 14.14 -2.41 2.02
N PHE A 126 14.23 -1.13 2.39
CA PHE A 126 13.31 -0.51 3.35
C PHE A 126 11.86 -0.61 2.85
N HIS A 127 11.61 -0.29 1.58
CA HIS A 127 10.28 -0.39 0.99
C HIS A 127 9.70 -1.81 1.04
N PHE A 128 10.50 -2.84 0.70
CA PHE A 128 10.05 -4.23 0.80
C PHE A 128 9.79 -4.64 2.25
N ASN A 129 10.63 -4.21 3.20
CA ASN A 129 10.48 -4.54 4.61
C ASN A 129 9.17 -3.99 5.22
N GLU A 130 8.79 -2.77 4.83
CA GLU A 130 7.55 -2.12 5.28
C GLU A 130 6.30 -2.74 4.65
N THR A 131 6.41 -3.27 3.43
CA THR A 131 5.26 -3.79 2.66
C THR A 131 5.01 -5.28 2.84
N LEU A 132 5.96 -6.03 3.42
CA LEU A 132 5.81 -7.45 3.70
C LEU A 132 4.73 -7.72 4.75
N SER A 133 3.81 -8.63 4.42
CA SER A 133 2.83 -9.12 5.37
C SER A 133 3.52 -9.93 6.48
N THR A 134 3.04 -9.75 7.70
CA THR A 134 3.51 -10.52 8.86
C THR A 134 2.71 -11.82 8.98
N GLU A 135 3.41 -12.91 9.26
CA GLU A 135 2.83 -14.23 9.53
C GLU A 135 2.97 -14.53 11.03
N ASP A 136 1.88 -14.97 11.66
CA ASP A 136 1.86 -15.29 13.09
C ASP A 136 2.37 -16.70 13.37
N GLY A 137 2.98 -16.89 14.56
CA GLY A 137 3.45 -18.20 15.01
C GLY A 137 4.79 -18.64 14.42
N CYS A 138 5.46 -17.76 13.67
CA CYS A 138 6.77 -18.03 13.10
C CYS A 138 7.91 -17.74 14.10
N PRO A 139 9.06 -18.45 14.01
CA PRO A 139 10.22 -18.17 14.85
C PRO A 139 10.75 -16.73 14.68
N PRO A 140 11.32 -16.12 15.73
CA PRO A 140 12.02 -14.85 15.61
C PRO A 140 13.30 -15.01 14.76
N CYS A 141 13.84 -13.90 14.26
CA CYS A 141 15.00 -13.92 13.37
C CYS A 141 16.25 -14.51 14.04
N GLU A 142 16.41 -14.25 15.34
CA GLU A 142 17.52 -14.70 16.15
C GLU A 142 17.49 -16.21 16.45
N ALA A 143 16.41 -16.91 16.10
CA ALA A 143 16.33 -18.36 16.23
C ALA A 143 17.08 -19.12 15.12
N TYR A 144 17.42 -18.45 14.01
CA TYR A 144 18.12 -19.05 12.88
C TYR A 144 19.64 -19.00 13.04
N SER A 145 20.37 -19.78 12.25
CA SER A 145 21.83 -19.81 12.33
C SER A 145 22.45 -18.49 11.84
N PHE A 146 23.52 -18.08 12.51
CA PHE A 146 24.32 -16.91 12.14
C PHE A 146 25.38 -17.33 11.11
N GLU A 147 25.40 -16.70 9.94
CA GLU A 147 26.21 -17.10 8.79
C GLU A 147 26.96 -15.92 8.19
N ASN A 148 28.06 -16.18 7.48
CA ASN A 148 28.78 -15.14 6.75
C ASN A 148 27.96 -14.59 5.57
N ILE A 149 28.33 -13.41 5.07
CA ILE A 149 27.62 -12.71 3.99
C ILE A 149 27.41 -13.56 2.74
N THR A 150 28.38 -14.42 2.37
CA THR A 150 28.27 -15.27 1.17
C THR A 150 27.18 -16.32 1.35
N THR A 151 27.19 -17.03 2.49
CA THR A 151 26.17 -18.03 2.82
C THR A 151 24.80 -17.36 2.98
N PHE A 152 24.73 -16.22 3.67
CA PHE A 152 23.52 -15.43 3.85
C PHE A 152 22.86 -15.06 2.51
N LEU A 153 23.62 -14.44 1.59
CA LEU A 153 23.10 -14.03 0.28
C LEU A 153 22.68 -15.21 -0.59
N ASN A 154 23.41 -16.33 -0.51
CA ASN A 154 23.04 -17.56 -1.22
C ASN A 154 21.69 -18.12 -0.71
N ARG A 155 21.51 -18.19 0.61
CA ARG A 155 20.24 -18.67 1.20
C ARG A 155 19.07 -17.73 0.91
N LEU A 156 19.30 -16.40 0.93
CA LEU A 156 18.31 -15.41 0.51
C LEU A 156 17.85 -15.63 -0.94
N ASN A 157 18.79 -15.80 -1.87
CA ASN A 157 18.44 -16.06 -3.27
C ASN A 157 17.59 -17.33 -3.42
N ASN A 158 17.95 -18.40 -2.72
CA ASN A 158 17.16 -19.65 -2.73
C ASN A 158 15.73 -19.43 -2.19
N LEU A 159 15.57 -18.64 -1.13
CA LEU A 159 14.25 -18.29 -0.60
C LEU A 159 13.43 -17.50 -1.63
N LEU A 160 14.03 -16.49 -2.26
CA LEU A 160 13.36 -15.67 -3.28
C LEU A 160 12.92 -16.53 -4.48
N GLU A 161 13.76 -17.44 -4.96
CA GLU A 161 13.40 -18.39 -6.02
C GLU A 161 12.23 -19.32 -5.61
N ALA A 162 12.26 -19.82 -4.38
CA ALA A 162 11.19 -20.65 -3.82
C ALA A 162 9.87 -19.88 -3.60
N MET A 163 9.90 -18.54 -3.53
CA MET A 163 8.72 -17.69 -3.45
C MET A 163 8.19 -17.34 -4.85
N ALA A 164 9.08 -17.08 -5.82
CA ALA A 164 8.72 -16.80 -7.21
C ALA A 164 8.00 -17.98 -7.88
N THR A 165 8.43 -19.21 -7.62
CA THR A 165 7.83 -20.43 -8.17
C THR A 165 6.37 -20.66 -7.73
N ARG A 166 5.97 -20.15 -6.57
CA ARG A 166 4.58 -20.29 -6.07
C ARG A 166 3.62 -19.23 -6.59
N GLN A 167 4.11 -18.13 -7.15
CA GLN A 167 3.25 -17.11 -7.78
C GLN A 167 2.72 -17.54 -9.15
N GLN A 168 3.22 -18.66 -9.72
CA GLN A 168 2.87 -19.15 -11.05
C GLN A 168 1.86 -20.32 -11.05
N THR A 169 1.38 -20.75 -9.89
CA THR A 169 0.37 -21.83 -9.70
C THR A 169 -0.85 -21.30 -8.99
#